data_AF-A0A099S824-F1
#
_entry.id   AF-A0A099S824-F1
#
_cell.length_a   1.000
_cell.length_b   1.000
_cell.length_c   1.000
_cell.angle_alpha   90.00
_cell.angle_beta   90.00
_cell.angle_gamma   90.00
#
_symmetry.space_group_name_H-M   'P 1'
#
loop_
_entity.id
_entity.type
_entity.pdbx_description
1 polymer ?
#
loop_
_entity_poly.entity_id
_entity_poly.type
_entity_poly.pdbx_seq_one_letter_code
_entity_poly.pdbx_strand_id
1 'polypeptide(L)'
;MSNDENDALILKSISEEKKALLLKNLGLIPQLPSIVENINDDDIYSTTEVAEFLKFTPQHVTRLCRQNKLNALQVSPGGSYRIVGKNIKDFLKNSYCRTNSIAKMFLDN
;
A
#
# COMPACT_ATOMS: atom_id res chain seq x y z
N MET A 1 -14.60 -29.23 19.83
CA MET A 1 -14.05 -28.09 19.08
C MET A 1 -13.17 -27.31 20.03
N SER A 2 -11.92 -27.06 19.70
CA SER A 2 -11.06 -26.21 20.55
C SER A 2 -11.54 -24.76 20.48
N ASN A 3 -11.21 -23.95 21.48
CA ASN A 3 -11.52 -22.51 21.43
C ASN A 3 -10.90 -21.85 20.19
N ASP A 4 -9.74 -22.32 19.76
CA ASP A 4 -9.05 -21.81 18.57
C ASP A 4 -9.83 -22.06 17.27
N GLU A 5 -10.52 -23.21 17.15
CA GLU A 5 -11.37 -23.53 16.00
C GLU A 5 -12.61 -22.61 15.92
N ASN A 6 -13.17 -22.26 17.08
CA ASN A 6 -14.30 -21.32 17.15
C ASN A 6 -13.85 -19.89 16.81
N ASP A 7 -12.69 -19.46 17.32
CA ASP A 7 -12.14 -18.13 17.06
C ASP A 7 -11.79 -17.96 15.57
N ALA A 8 -11.23 -18.99 14.93
CA ALA A 8 -10.98 -19.01 13.49
C ALA A 8 -12.27 -18.94 12.66
N LEU A 9 -13.35 -19.59 13.11
CA LEU A 9 -14.66 -19.53 12.45
C LEU A 9 -15.30 -18.14 12.56
N ILE A 10 -15.20 -17.52 13.74
CA ILE A 10 -15.66 -16.15 13.99
C ILE A 10 -14.90 -15.19 13.06
N LEU A 11 -13.57 -15.29 12.99
CA LEU A 11 -12.75 -14.47 12.09
C LEU A 11 -13.10 -14.68 10.61
N LYS A 12 -13.43 -15.90 10.18
CA LYS A 12 -13.90 -16.18 8.81
C LYS A 12 -15.28 -15.61 8.51
N SER A 13 -16.14 -15.52 9.52
CA SER A 13 -17.50 -14.97 9.39
C SER A 13 -17.56 -13.44 9.37
N ILE A 14 -16.49 -12.77 9.81
CA ILE A 14 -16.38 -11.31 9.78
C ILE A 14 -16.13 -10.87 8.34
N SER A 15 -16.97 -9.96 7.83
CA SER A 15 -16.78 -9.36 6.50
C SER A 15 -15.42 -8.67 6.39
N GLU A 16 -14.83 -8.68 5.20
CA GLU A 16 -13.52 -8.06 4.95
C GLU A 16 -13.44 -6.59 5.42
N GLU A 17 -14.56 -5.86 5.34
CA GLU A 17 -14.68 -4.49 5.84
C GLU A 17 -14.50 -4.38 7.36
N LYS A 18 -15.09 -5.31 8.13
CA LYS A 18 -14.96 -5.32 9.59
C LYS A 18 -13.56 -5.74 10.04
N LYS A 19 -12.90 -6.65 9.31
CA LYS A 19 -11.49 -6.99 9.55
C LYS A 19 -10.60 -5.76 9.36
N ALA A 20 -10.78 -5.04 8.25
CA ALA A 20 -10.02 -3.83 7.97
C ALA A 20 -10.21 -2.76 9.06
N LEU A 21 -11.46 -2.57 9.52
CA LEU A 21 -11.76 -1.61 10.60
C LEU A 21 -11.10 -2.01 11.93
N LEU A 22 -11.13 -3.29 12.27
CA LEU A 22 -10.57 -3.81 13.52
C LEU A 22 -9.04 -3.69 13.52
N LEU A 23 -8.38 -4.03 12.41
CA LEU A 23 -6.94 -3.84 12.22
C LEU A 23 -6.53 -2.37 12.28
N LYS A 24 -7.35 -1.46 11.74
CA LYS A 24 -7.14 0.00 11.84
C LYS A 24 -7.24 0.47 13.29
N ASN A 25 -8.24 0.00 14.04
CA ASN A 25 -8.46 0.38 15.44
C ASN A 25 -7.36 -0.15 16.37
N LEU A 26 -6.80 -1.32 16.06
CA LEU A 26 -5.68 -1.90 16.80
C LEU A 26 -4.32 -1.26 16.44
N GLY A 27 -4.29 -0.29 15.51
CA GLY A 27 -3.05 0.36 15.06
C GLY A 27 -2.13 -0.56 14.25
N LEU A 28 -2.62 -1.72 13.82
CA LEU A 28 -1.87 -2.71 13.03
C LEU A 28 -1.82 -2.32 11.54
N ILE A 29 -2.76 -1.48 11.08
CA ILE A 29 -2.68 -0.81 9.80
C ILE A 29 -2.19 0.63 10.04
N PRO A 30 -1.02 1.00 9.52
CA PRO A 30 -0.52 2.36 9.59
C PRO A 30 -1.47 3.30 8.87
N GLN A 31 -1.85 4.39 9.54
CA GLN A 31 -2.65 5.41 8.91
C GLN A 31 -1.78 6.16 7.91
N LEU A 32 -2.21 6.16 6.65
CA LEU A 32 -1.54 6.95 5.63
C LEU A 32 -1.66 8.44 5.98
N PRO A 33 -0.63 9.25 5.72
CA PRO A 33 -0.73 10.69 5.89
C PRO A 33 -1.91 11.26 5.10
N SER A 34 -2.62 12.26 5.64
CA SER A 34 -3.80 12.87 5.01
C SER A 34 -3.55 13.41 3.60
N ILE A 35 -2.31 13.80 3.28
CA ILE A 35 -1.93 14.25 1.93
C ILE A 35 -2.16 13.19 0.85
N VAL A 36 -2.21 11.91 1.22
CA VAL A 36 -2.48 10.78 0.31
C VAL A 36 -3.95 10.75 -0.12
N GLU A 37 -4.86 11.33 0.67
CA GLU A 37 -6.28 11.43 0.32
C GLU A 37 -6.50 12.37 -0.87
N ASN A 38 -5.59 13.33 -1.08
CA ASN A 38 -5.64 14.27 -2.20
C ASN A 38 -5.19 13.65 -3.55
N ILE A 39 -4.65 12.44 -3.54
CA ILE A 39 -4.26 11.73 -4.76
C ILE A 39 -5.50 11.05 -5.29
N ASN A 40 -6.00 11.43 -6.46
CA ASN A 40 -7.12 10.76 -7.08
C ASN A 40 -6.66 9.43 -7.70
N ASP A 41 -7.48 8.38 -7.63
CA ASP A 41 -7.08 7.04 -8.06
C ASP A 41 -6.85 6.95 -9.57
N ASP A 42 -7.64 7.69 -10.34
CA ASP A 42 -7.64 7.67 -11.81
C ASP A 42 -6.69 8.69 -12.45
N ASP A 43 -6.13 9.59 -11.64
CA ASP A 43 -5.20 10.61 -12.12
C ASP A 43 -3.84 9.99 -12.47
N ILE A 44 -3.17 10.59 -13.46
CA ILE A 44 -1.85 10.17 -13.93
C ILE A 44 -0.83 11.23 -13.52
N TYR A 45 0.17 10.80 -12.77
CA TYR A 45 1.24 11.65 -12.24
C TYR A 45 2.58 11.32 -12.87
N SER A 46 3.42 12.34 -12.99
CA SER A 46 4.84 12.25 -13.30
C SER A 46 5.67 11.91 -12.06
N THR A 47 6.90 11.45 -12.26
CA THR A 47 7.82 11.16 -11.15
C THR A 47 8.14 12.39 -10.31
N THR A 48 8.09 13.58 -10.89
CA THR A 48 8.29 14.86 -10.18
C THR A 48 7.12 15.21 -9.28
N GLU A 49 5.88 15.08 -9.76
CA GLU A 49 4.68 15.33 -8.94
C GLU A 49 4.58 14.33 -7.78
N VAL A 50 4.85 13.05 -8.05
CA VAL A 50 4.90 12.03 -6.98
C VAL A 50 6.00 12.33 -5.97
N ALA A 51 7.16 12.82 -6.41
CA ALA A 51 8.23 13.23 -5.52
C ALA A 51 7.80 14.39 -4.60
N GLU A 52 7.05 15.36 -5.12
CA GLU A 52 6.52 16.48 -4.34
C GLU A 52 5.49 16.06 -3.29
N PHE A 53 4.59 15.14 -3.64
CA PHE A 53 3.60 14.57 -2.71
C PHE A 53 4.26 13.79 -1.58
N LEU A 54 5.22 12.94 -1.92
CA LEU A 54 5.87 12.03 -0.98
C LEU A 54 7.09 12.65 -0.28
N LYS A 55 7.44 13.91 -0.62
CA LYS A 55 8.66 14.60 -0.15
C LYS A 55 9.94 13.79 -0.42
N PHE A 56 9.98 13.12 -1.56
CA PHE A 56 11.15 12.39 -2.06
C PHE A 56 11.89 13.20 -3.12
N THR A 57 13.07 12.74 -3.53
CA THR A 57 13.72 13.27 -4.73
C THR A 57 13.15 12.61 -5.99
N PRO A 58 13.03 13.33 -7.13
CA PRO A 58 12.57 12.73 -8.39
C PRO A 58 13.41 11.53 -8.85
N GLN A 59 14.71 11.55 -8.59
CA GLN A 59 15.62 10.43 -8.86
C GLN A 59 15.27 9.20 -8.03
N HIS A 60 14.86 9.40 -6.77
CA HIS A 60 14.43 8.30 -5.91
C HIS A 60 13.15 7.65 -6.44
N VAL A 61 12.15 8.44 -6.82
CA VAL A 61 10.88 7.93 -7.39
C VAL A 61 11.14 7.18 -8.71
N THR A 62 11.99 7.74 -9.57
CA THR A 62 12.38 7.10 -10.84
C THR A 62 13.08 5.76 -10.59
N ARG A 63 13.95 5.69 -9.59
CA ARG A 63 14.61 4.44 -9.18
C ARG A 63 13.59 3.41 -8.67
N LEU A 64 12.57 3.82 -7.91
CA LEU A 64 11.50 2.92 -7.46
C LEU A 64 10.71 2.34 -8.64
N CYS A 65 10.41 3.16 -9.64
CA CYS A 65 9.74 2.71 -10.87
C CYS A 65 10.60 1.69 -11.62
N ARG A 66 11.90 2.00 -11.83
CA ARG A 66 12.84 1.09 -12.51
C ARG A 66 13.02 -0.25 -11.78
N GLN A 67 12.90 -0.26 -10.45
CA GLN A 67 12.97 -1.48 -9.64
C GLN A 67 11.63 -2.22 -9.55
N ASN A 68 10.59 -1.80 -10.27
CA ASN A 68 9.22 -2.32 -10.18
C ASN A 68 8.64 -2.30 -8.76
N LYS A 69 9.16 -1.42 -7.88
CA LYS A 69 8.63 -1.22 -6.52
C LYS A 69 7.44 -0.28 -6.51
N LEU A 70 7.43 0.68 -7.43
CA LEU A 70 6.30 1.55 -7.71
C LEU A 70 5.84 1.24 -9.13
N ASN A 71 4.61 0.73 -9.27
CA ASN A 71 4.08 0.35 -10.57
C ASN A 71 3.81 1.59 -11.42
N ALA A 72 4.38 1.63 -12.63
CA ALA A 72 4.34 2.79 -13.50
C ALA A 72 4.38 2.37 -14.98
N LEU A 73 3.74 3.16 -15.83
CA LEU A 73 3.86 3.05 -17.27
C LEU A 73 5.11 3.79 -17.73
N GLN A 74 6.02 3.08 -18.38
CA GLN A 74 7.15 3.70 -19.07
C GLN A 74 6.68 4.24 -20.43
N VAL A 75 6.78 5.55 -20.63
CA VAL A 75 6.26 6.20 -21.86
C VAL A 75 7.25 6.12 -23.03
N SER A 76 8.54 5.93 -22.74
CA SER A 76 9.58 5.77 -23.76
C SER A 76 10.79 4.97 -23.25
N PRO A 77 11.53 4.25 -24.14
CA PRO A 77 12.78 3.59 -23.79
C PRO A 77 13.79 4.60 -23.24
N GLY A 78 14.26 4.38 -22.00
CA GLY A 78 15.12 5.33 -21.29
C GLY A 78 14.43 6.63 -20.81
N GLY A 79 13.13 6.76 -21.02
CA GLY A 79 12.39 8.00 -20.78
C GLY A 79 11.61 8.06 -19.46
N SER A 80 10.58 8.92 -19.47
CA SER A 80 9.81 9.26 -18.29
C SER A 80 8.77 8.20 -17.91
N TYR A 81 8.48 8.13 -16.62
CA TYR A 81 7.44 7.26 -16.07
C TYR A 81 6.15 8.06 -15.83
N ARG A 82 5.02 7.36 -15.93
CA ARG A 82 3.69 7.83 -15.58
C ARG A 82 3.09 6.87 -14.56
N ILE A 83 2.61 7.41 -13.46
CA ILE A 83 2.19 6.66 -12.29
C ILE A 83 0.72 6.98 -12.05
N VAL A 84 -0.13 5.97 -12.09
CA VAL A 84 -1.55 6.11 -11.76
C VAL A 84 -1.69 6.32 -10.25
N GLY A 85 -2.56 7.22 -9.81
CA GLY A 85 -2.70 7.58 -8.41
C GLY A 85 -2.99 6.38 -7.50
N LYS A 86 -3.82 5.43 -7.96
CA LYS A 86 -4.06 4.15 -7.28
C LYS A 86 -2.75 3.41 -6.94
N ASN A 87 -1.80 3.36 -7.87
CA ASN A 87 -0.52 2.68 -7.67
C ASN A 87 0.34 3.37 -6.60
N ILE A 88 0.23 4.69 -6.47
CA ILE A 88 0.91 5.45 -5.41
C ILE A 88 0.35 5.03 -4.05
N LYS A 89 -0.98 4.99 -3.91
CA LYS A 89 -1.63 4.57 -2.67
C LYS A 89 -1.28 3.14 -2.31
N ASP A 90 -1.31 2.22 -3.28
CA ASP A 90 -0.96 0.82 -3.06
C ASP A 90 0.51 0.67 -2.65
N PHE A 91 1.42 1.42 -3.28
CA PHE A 91 2.82 1.47 -2.87
C PHE A 91 2.98 1.92 -1.41
N LEU A 92 2.26 2.96 -0.98
CA LEU A 92 2.35 3.44 0.40
C LEU A 92 1.75 2.43 1.37
N LYS A 93 0.57 1.87 1.09
CA LYS A 93 -0.03 0.80 1.91
C LYS A 93 0.96 -0.34 2.12
N ASN A 94 1.61 -0.80 1.04
CA ASN A 94 2.57 -1.89 1.10
C ASN A 94 3.88 -1.50 1.81
N SER A 95 4.32 -0.25 1.70
CA SER A 95 5.55 0.24 2.32
C SER A 95 5.39 0.47 3.83
N TYR A 96 4.22 0.93 4.26
CA TYR A 96 3.95 1.18 5.67
C TYR A 96 3.56 -0.10 6.41
N CYS A 97 2.87 -1.06 5.76
CA CYS A 97 2.60 -2.40 6.31
C CYS A 97 3.91 -3.20 6.40
N ARG A 98 4.73 -2.88 7.39
CA ARG A 98 6.05 -3.47 7.60
C ARG A 98 5.88 -4.92 7.99
N THR A 99 6.21 -5.85 7.09
CA THR A 99 5.86 -7.23 7.42
C THR A 99 6.69 -8.37 6.86
N ASN A 100 7.67 -8.80 7.66
CA ASN A 100 7.92 -10.23 7.82
C ASN A 100 7.34 -10.79 9.13
N SER A 101 7.16 -9.97 10.17
CA SER A 101 6.68 -10.41 11.48
C SER A 101 5.15 -10.53 11.57
N ILE A 102 4.38 -9.52 11.16
CA ILE A 102 2.90 -9.58 11.19
C ILE A 102 2.33 -10.54 10.11
N ALA A 103 3.06 -10.78 9.01
CA ALA A 103 2.62 -11.59 7.87
C ALA A 103 2.82 -13.06 8.20
N LYS A 104 3.88 -13.38 8.96
CA LYS A 104 4.02 -14.68 9.63
C LYS A 104 2.91 -14.93 10.64
N MET A 105 2.49 -13.93 11.42
CA MET A 105 1.36 -14.09 12.35
C MET A 105 0.04 -14.49 11.66
N PHE A 106 -0.12 -14.22 10.37
CA PHE A 106 -1.31 -14.58 9.59
C PHE A 106 -1.15 -15.80 8.68
N LEU A 107 0.08 -16.30 8.46
CA LEU A 107 0.37 -17.46 7.60
C LEU A 107 0.56 -18.78 8.38
N ASP A 108 0.73 -18.71 9.70
CA ASP A 108 0.90 -19.88 10.57
C ASP A 108 -0.44 -20.39 11.19
N ASN A 109 -1.60 -20.08 10.58
CA ASN A 109 -2.92 -20.62 10.97
C ASN A 109 -3.59 -21.39 9.83
#